data_AF-A0A6C2DN69-F1
#
_entry.id   AF-A0A6C2DN69-F1
#
_cell.length_a   1.000
_cell.length_b   1.000
_cell.length_c   1.000
_cell.angle_alpha   90.00
_cell.angle_beta   90.00
_cell.angle_gamma   90.00
#
_symmetry.space_group_name_H-M   'P 1'
#
loop_
_entity.id
_entity.type
_entity.pdbx_description
1 polymer ?
#
loop_
_entity_poly.entity_id
_entity_poly.type
_entity_poly.pdbx_seq_one_letter_code
_entity_poly.pdbx_strand_id
1 'polypeptide(L)'
;MRHDFLDSIANKPFYKLIQQKYSGKVARRSGVSYMNHIQEGAFILQLIYGNNETLMEAFCLHPIFQNDKSLSQLLSDDSDELAFISPPAIVLGMEYRRVTSSYKIKNKIQSFDSIEIGPLDKVHKMLVADKIQNKKDFMKYMYLKHDRPSYQKASEHGLQYFDSWLNRLSVSQEMYTEIVEQVERNNQ
;
A
#
# COMPACT_ATOMS: atom_id res chain seq x y z
N MET A 1 14.70 14.80 3.75
CA MET A 1 14.57 13.65 2.83
C MET A 1 13.12 13.21 2.64
N ARG A 2 12.38 12.70 3.65
CA ARG A 2 10.91 12.48 3.49
C ARG A 2 10.14 13.79 3.23
N HIS A 3 10.48 14.87 3.92
CA HIS A 3 9.90 16.20 3.63
C HIS A 3 10.15 16.63 2.19
N ASP A 4 11.41 16.61 1.73
CA ASP A 4 11.77 16.93 0.33
C ASP A 4 11.02 16.05 -0.69
N PHE A 5 10.84 14.76 -0.38
CA PHE A 5 10.03 13.87 -1.21
C PHE A 5 8.56 14.28 -1.22
N LEU A 6 7.95 14.55 -0.07
CA LEU A 6 6.57 14.98 0.00
C LEU A 6 6.36 16.28 -0.76
N ASP A 7 7.28 17.23 -0.65
CA ASP A 7 7.25 18.48 -1.40
C ASP A 7 7.30 18.22 -2.92
N SER A 8 8.04 17.21 -3.36
CA SER A 8 8.14 16.83 -4.77
C SER A 8 6.84 16.28 -5.38
N ILE A 9 5.96 15.68 -4.55
CA ILE A 9 4.68 15.11 -5.01
C ILE A 9 3.46 15.93 -4.58
N ALA A 10 3.58 16.80 -3.57
CA ALA A 10 2.44 17.50 -2.95
C ALA A 10 1.62 18.34 -3.95
N ASN A 11 2.28 18.91 -4.95
CA ASN A 11 1.64 19.75 -5.96
C ASN A 11 1.07 18.97 -7.15
N LYS A 12 1.34 17.67 -7.25
CA LYS A 12 0.88 16.84 -8.36
C LYS A 12 -0.64 16.63 -8.30
N PRO A 13 -1.37 16.67 -9.44
CA PRO A 13 -2.82 16.49 -9.47
C PRO A 13 -3.29 15.21 -8.79
N PHE A 14 -2.63 14.08 -9.05
CA PHE A 14 -2.98 12.78 -8.46
C PHE A 14 -2.85 12.78 -6.93
N TYR A 15 -1.87 13.52 -6.39
CA TYR A 15 -1.65 13.59 -4.96
C TYR A 15 -2.74 14.43 -4.29
N LYS A 16 -3.12 15.56 -4.91
CA LYS A 16 -4.25 16.39 -4.45
C LYS A 16 -5.56 15.61 -4.47
N LEU A 17 -5.79 14.79 -5.51
CA LEU A 17 -6.98 13.95 -5.62
C LEU A 17 -7.07 12.95 -4.46
N ILE A 18 -6.01 12.17 -4.20
CA ILE A 18 -6.05 11.23 -3.07
C ILE A 18 -6.10 11.97 -1.72
N GLN A 19 -5.44 13.12 -1.59
CA GLN A 19 -5.50 13.94 -0.39
C GLN A 19 -6.92 14.40 -0.08
N GLN A 20 -7.67 14.88 -1.08
CA GLN A 20 -9.08 15.25 -0.90
C GLN A 20 -9.93 14.04 -0.46
N LYS A 21 -9.67 12.86 -1.02
CA LYS A 21 -10.40 11.63 -0.65
C LYS A 21 -10.08 11.15 0.75
N TYR A 22 -8.83 11.25 1.20
CA TYR A 22 -8.30 10.58 2.39
C TYR A 22 -8.06 11.52 3.57
N SER A 23 -8.14 12.83 3.37
CA SER A 23 -8.05 13.81 4.46
C SER A 23 -9.06 13.51 5.56
N GLY A 24 -8.60 13.58 6.82
CA GLY A 24 -9.41 13.31 8.01
C GLY A 24 -9.77 11.83 8.25
N LYS A 25 -9.39 10.91 7.35
CA LYS A 25 -9.69 9.48 7.50
C LYS A 25 -8.51 8.72 8.11
N VAL A 26 -8.83 7.78 9.00
CA VAL A 26 -7.86 6.94 9.70
C VAL A 26 -8.19 5.46 9.54
N ALA A 27 -7.16 4.61 9.57
CA ALA A 27 -7.30 3.17 9.54
C ALA A 27 -7.89 2.65 10.86
N ARG A 28 -9.02 1.93 10.80
CA ARG A 28 -9.72 1.41 11.99
C ARG A 28 -8.84 0.58 12.92
N ARG A 29 -7.85 -0.15 12.38
CA ARG A 29 -6.99 -1.09 13.13
C ARG A 29 -5.83 -0.42 13.87
N SER A 30 -5.24 0.62 13.30
CA SER A 30 -4.03 1.27 13.82
C SER A 30 -4.27 2.70 14.31
N GLY A 31 -5.36 3.34 13.89
CA GLY A 31 -5.60 4.77 14.11
C GLY A 31 -4.73 5.69 13.24
N VAL A 32 -3.87 5.14 12.40
CA VAL A 32 -2.97 5.90 11.53
C VAL A 32 -3.76 6.53 10.37
N SER A 33 -3.44 7.78 10.03
CA SER A 33 -4.03 8.49 8.88
C SER A 33 -3.81 7.73 7.58
N TYR A 34 -4.85 7.61 6.74
CA TYR A 34 -4.68 7.03 5.42
C TYR A 34 -3.71 7.81 4.54
N MET A 35 -3.59 9.13 4.75
CA MET A 35 -2.55 9.90 4.06
C MET A 35 -1.15 9.53 4.51
N ASN A 36 -0.94 9.20 5.80
CA ASN A 36 0.37 8.72 6.25
C ASN A 36 0.72 7.39 5.58
N HIS A 37 -0.25 6.47 5.45
CA HIS A 37 -0.04 5.21 4.72
C HIS A 37 0.38 5.45 3.27
N ILE A 38 -0.29 6.37 2.56
CA ILE A 38 0.07 6.70 1.17
C ILE A 38 1.46 7.31 1.09
N GLN A 39 1.77 8.26 1.96
CA GLN A 39 3.06 8.95 1.98
C GLN A 39 4.22 8.01 2.30
N GLU A 40 4.08 7.15 3.30
CA GLU A 40 5.11 6.16 3.66
C GLU A 40 5.31 5.14 2.54
N GLY A 41 4.22 4.61 1.98
CA GLY A 41 4.32 3.67 0.86
C GLY A 41 4.95 4.29 -0.39
N ALA A 42 4.58 5.53 -0.70
CA ALA A 42 5.15 6.28 -1.82
C ALA A 42 6.64 6.57 -1.60
N PHE A 43 7.04 6.87 -0.37
CA PHE A 43 8.44 7.03 0.00
C PHE A 43 9.22 5.71 -0.11
N ILE A 44 8.67 4.59 0.36
CA ILE A 44 9.27 3.25 0.20
C ILE A 44 9.47 2.93 -1.30
N LEU A 45 8.46 3.24 -2.12
CA LEU A 45 8.52 3.02 -3.56
C LEU A 45 9.65 3.84 -4.21
N GLN A 46 9.81 5.10 -3.80
CA GLN A 46 10.92 5.95 -4.22
C GLN A 46 12.27 5.42 -3.75
N LEU A 47 12.38 4.98 -2.49
CA LEU A 47 13.62 4.46 -1.93
C LEU A 47 14.14 3.25 -2.70
N ILE A 48 13.25 2.32 -3.08
CA ILE A 48 13.65 1.09 -3.77
C ILE A 48 13.85 1.32 -5.28
N TYR A 49 12.94 2.06 -5.93
CA TYR A 49 12.84 2.10 -7.40
C TYR A 49 13.10 3.48 -8.01
N GLY A 50 13.40 4.49 -7.18
CA GLY A 50 13.62 5.87 -7.61
C GLY A 50 12.34 6.61 -8.02
N ASN A 51 12.54 7.75 -8.68
CA ASN A 51 11.45 8.61 -9.13
C ASN A 51 10.87 8.12 -10.47
N ASN A 52 9.70 7.50 -10.42
CA ASN A 52 8.91 7.17 -11.61
C ASN A 52 7.48 7.72 -11.46
N GLU A 53 7.14 8.73 -12.24
CA GLU A 53 5.88 9.48 -12.07
C GLU A 53 4.65 8.61 -12.27
N THR A 54 4.61 7.77 -13.30
CA THR A 54 3.48 6.84 -13.54
C THR A 54 3.32 5.84 -12.40
N LEU A 55 4.43 5.30 -11.89
CA LEU A 55 4.40 4.35 -10.78
C LEU A 55 3.93 5.04 -9.49
N MET A 56 4.39 6.27 -9.26
CA MET A 56 4.01 7.10 -8.12
C MET A 56 2.53 7.46 -8.17
N GLU A 57 2.04 7.91 -9.32
CA GLU A 57 0.64 8.22 -9.56
C GLU A 57 -0.24 6.99 -9.29
N ALA A 58 0.10 5.85 -9.91
CA ALA A 58 -0.62 4.60 -9.71
C ALA A 58 -0.61 4.15 -8.25
N PHE A 59 0.51 4.29 -7.55
CA PHE A 59 0.61 3.97 -6.14
C PHE A 59 -0.22 4.91 -5.27
N CYS A 60 -0.16 6.23 -5.48
CA CYS A 60 -0.97 7.17 -4.71
C CYS A 60 -2.47 6.95 -4.93
N LEU A 61 -2.88 6.55 -6.14
CA LEU A 61 -4.28 6.36 -6.51
C LEU A 61 -4.78 4.93 -6.39
N HIS A 62 -3.94 3.92 -6.10
CA HIS A 62 -4.42 2.54 -5.93
C HIS A 62 -5.65 2.40 -5.00
N PRO A 63 -5.82 3.19 -3.91
CA PRO A 63 -6.94 3.00 -3.01
C PRO A 63 -8.30 3.45 -3.58
N ILE A 64 -8.33 4.38 -4.53
CA ILE A 64 -9.61 4.81 -5.15
C ILE A 64 -10.22 3.70 -6.00
N PHE A 65 -9.39 2.79 -6.52
CA PHE A 65 -9.85 1.61 -7.25
C PHE A 65 -10.20 0.44 -6.32
N GLN A 66 -9.59 0.37 -5.13
CA GLN A 66 -9.59 -0.85 -4.31
C GLN A 66 -10.97 -1.29 -3.80
N ASN A 67 -11.85 -0.35 -3.45
CA ASN A 67 -13.17 -0.67 -2.91
C ASN A 67 -14.28 -0.43 -3.93
N ASP A 68 -15.27 -1.32 -3.96
CA ASP A 68 -16.33 -1.33 -4.98
C ASP A 68 -17.13 -0.02 -5.00
N LYS A 69 -17.39 0.56 -3.83
CA LYS A 69 -18.13 1.83 -3.72
C LYS A 69 -17.38 2.98 -4.38
N SER A 70 -16.09 3.13 -4.09
CA SER A 70 -15.26 4.18 -4.70
C SER A 70 -15.06 3.93 -6.19
N LEU A 71 -14.90 2.67 -6.60
CA LEU A 71 -14.80 2.34 -8.02
C LEU A 71 -16.08 2.71 -8.79
N SER A 72 -17.27 2.41 -8.26
CA SER A 72 -18.53 2.83 -8.86
C SER A 72 -18.71 4.35 -8.89
N GLN A 73 -18.24 5.05 -7.85
CA GLN A 73 -18.26 6.52 -7.80
C GLN A 73 -17.32 7.18 -8.83
N LEU A 74 -16.27 6.51 -9.27
CA LEU A 74 -15.42 7.02 -10.35
C LEU A 74 -16.16 7.06 -11.70
N LEU A 75 -17.20 6.25 -11.88
CA LEU A 75 -17.97 6.13 -13.12
C LEU A 75 -19.34 6.80 -13.05
N SER A 76 -19.69 7.48 -11.95
CA SER A 76 -20.96 8.19 -11.87
C SER A 76 -20.92 9.47 -12.71
N ASP A 77 -22.06 9.86 -13.30
CA ASP A 77 -22.19 11.05 -14.14
C ASP A 77 -21.76 12.36 -13.43
N ASP A 78 -21.79 12.39 -12.09
CA ASP A 78 -21.38 13.52 -11.26
C ASP A 78 -19.86 13.58 -10.97
N SER A 79 -19.05 12.69 -11.56
CA SER A 79 -17.62 12.55 -11.25
C SER A 79 -16.72 12.84 -12.44
N ASP A 80 -15.91 13.90 -12.33
CA ASP A 80 -14.83 14.21 -13.28
C ASP A 80 -13.48 13.61 -12.87
N GLU A 81 -13.43 12.79 -11.81
CA GLU A 81 -12.18 12.34 -11.20
C GLU A 81 -11.29 11.54 -12.14
N LEU A 82 -11.88 10.72 -13.01
CA LEU A 82 -11.15 9.94 -14.01
C LEU A 82 -10.38 10.83 -15.00
N ALA A 83 -10.85 12.05 -15.28
CA ALA A 83 -10.16 12.98 -16.17
C ALA A 83 -8.81 13.45 -15.61
N PHE A 84 -8.59 13.33 -14.30
CA PHE A 84 -7.35 13.72 -13.62
C PHE A 84 -6.36 12.57 -13.42
N ILE A 85 -6.67 11.39 -13.96
CA ILE A 85 -5.86 10.18 -13.78
C ILE A 85 -5.34 9.71 -15.13
N SER A 86 -4.03 9.48 -15.22
CA SER A 86 -3.45 8.97 -16.45
C SER A 86 -3.98 7.56 -16.78
N PRO A 87 -4.25 7.23 -18.06
CA PRO A 87 -4.68 5.89 -18.45
C PRO A 87 -3.74 4.77 -17.95
N PRO A 88 -2.39 4.92 -17.96
CA PRO A 88 -1.51 3.93 -17.36
C PRO A 88 -1.76 3.74 -15.86
N ALA A 89 -2.01 4.80 -15.09
CA ALA A 89 -2.31 4.68 -13.67
C ALA A 89 -3.63 3.97 -13.40
N ILE A 90 -4.65 4.16 -14.26
CA ILE A 90 -5.91 3.41 -14.20
C ILE A 90 -5.65 1.91 -14.42
N VAL A 91 -4.91 1.54 -15.47
CA VAL A 91 -4.60 0.12 -15.77
C VAL A 91 -3.85 -0.53 -14.60
N LEU A 92 -2.83 0.15 -14.06
CA LEU A 92 -2.05 -0.33 -12.93
C LEU A 92 -2.88 -0.44 -11.65
N GLY A 93 -3.74 0.54 -11.36
CA GLY A 93 -4.63 0.54 -10.20
C GLY A 93 -5.66 -0.60 -10.26
N MET A 94 -6.22 -0.87 -11.44
CA MET A 94 -7.16 -1.97 -11.64
C MET A 94 -6.50 -3.34 -11.53
N GLU A 95 -5.30 -3.51 -12.07
CA GLU A 95 -4.55 -4.77 -11.91
C GLU A 95 -4.12 -4.98 -10.45
N TYR A 96 -3.68 -3.91 -9.76
CA TYR A 96 -3.41 -3.95 -8.34
C TYR A 96 -4.65 -4.37 -7.52
N ARG A 97 -5.82 -3.79 -7.84
CA ARG A 97 -7.10 -4.18 -7.22
C ARG A 97 -7.38 -5.66 -7.46
N ARG A 98 -7.22 -6.15 -8.69
CA ARG A 98 -7.44 -7.57 -9.04
C ARG A 98 -6.58 -8.48 -8.16
N VAL A 99 -5.27 -8.21 -8.09
CA VAL A 99 -4.30 -9.01 -7.33
C VAL A 99 -4.61 -8.97 -5.83
N THR A 100 -4.82 -7.78 -5.25
CA THR A 100 -5.02 -7.65 -3.79
C THR A 100 -6.39 -8.13 -3.33
N SER A 101 -7.42 -8.09 -4.19
CA SER A 101 -8.75 -8.57 -3.83
C SER A 101 -8.84 -10.09 -3.70
N SER A 102 -7.96 -10.82 -4.39
CA SER A 102 -7.90 -12.29 -4.37
C SER A 102 -7.35 -12.85 -3.05
N TYR A 103 -6.58 -12.08 -2.27
CA TYR A 103 -5.90 -12.57 -1.07
C TYR A 103 -6.09 -11.65 0.13
N LYS A 104 -7.07 -11.98 0.98
CA LYS A 104 -7.32 -11.30 2.25
C LYS A 104 -6.65 -12.06 3.40
N ILE A 105 -6.23 -11.38 4.46
CA ILE A 105 -5.68 -11.98 5.70
C ILE A 105 -6.58 -13.11 6.26
N LYS A 106 -7.89 -13.05 6.01
CA LYS A 106 -8.86 -14.06 6.46
C LYS A 106 -8.79 -15.38 5.68
N ASN A 107 -8.21 -15.37 4.49
CA ASN A 107 -8.05 -16.56 3.65
C ASN A 107 -6.65 -17.13 3.93
N LYS A 108 -6.57 -18.42 4.30
CA LYS A 108 -5.28 -19.09 4.46
C LYS A 108 -4.57 -19.12 3.11
N ILE A 109 -3.42 -18.45 3.03
CA ILE A 109 -2.46 -18.64 1.95
C ILE A 109 -1.80 -20.00 2.20
N GLN A 110 -2.01 -20.97 1.31
CA GLN A 110 -1.47 -22.32 1.49
C GLN A 110 0.04 -22.37 1.24
N SER A 111 0.51 -21.65 0.21
CA SER A 111 1.92 -21.44 -0.11
C SER A 111 2.10 -20.03 -0.68
N PHE A 112 3.25 -19.40 -0.45
CA PHE A 112 3.55 -18.11 -1.06
C PHE A 112 3.55 -18.19 -2.59
N ASP A 113 3.95 -19.33 -3.18
CA ASP A 113 3.96 -19.54 -4.64
C ASP A 113 2.57 -19.48 -5.28
N SER A 114 1.53 -19.75 -4.50
CA SER A 114 0.12 -19.70 -4.96
C SER A 114 -0.42 -18.27 -5.13
N ILE A 115 0.35 -17.26 -4.71
CA ILE A 115 -0.05 -15.86 -4.84
C ILE A 115 0.19 -15.41 -6.30
N GLU A 116 -0.90 -15.24 -7.05
CA GLU A 116 -0.88 -14.74 -8.41
C GLU A 116 -0.73 -13.21 -8.42
N ILE A 117 0.46 -12.73 -8.75
CA ILE A 117 0.79 -11.30 -8.78
C ILE A 117 0.58 -10.64 -10.15
N GLY A 118 0.11 -11.40 -11.15
CA GLY A 118 -0.14 -10.89 -12.50
C GLY A 118 1.13 -10.60 -13.32
N PRO A 119 0.99 -10.04 -14.53
CA PRO A 119 2.11 -9.86 -15.46
C PRO A 119 2.83 -8.50 -15.37
N LEU A 120 2.24 -7.52 -14.66
CA LEU A 120 2.75 -6.15 -14.70
C LEU A 120 3.80 -5.89 -13.61
N ASP A 121 5.06 -5.76 -14.01
CA ASP A 121 6.19 -5.45 -13.12
C ASP A 121 5.93 -4.20 -12.24
N LYS A 122 5.32 -3.14 -12.80
CA LYS A 122 4.95 -1.95 -12.03
C LYS A 122 3.97 -2.26 -10.88
N VAL A 123 3.05 -3.22 -11.07
CA VAL A 123 2.14 -3.66 -9.99
C VAL A 123 2.90 -4.47 -8.94
N HIS A 124 3.89 -5.28 -9.33
CA HIS A 124 4.75 -5.97 -8.37
C HIS A 124 5.50 -4.99 -7.48
N LYS A 125 6.05 -3.92 -8.07
CA LYS A 125 6.71 -2.81 -7.34
C LYS A 125 5.76 -2.11 -6.37
N MET A 126 4.53 -1.82 -6.79
CA MET A 126 3.50 -1.27 -5.91
C MET A 126 3.18 -2.21 -4.73
N LEU A 127 3.07 -3.52 -5.00
CA LEU A 127 2.81 -4.52 -3.96
C LEU A 127 3.95 -4.62 -2.96
N VAL A 128 5.22 -4.52 -3.40
CA VAL A 128 6.39 -4.49 -2.50
C VAL A 128 6.26 -3.33 -1.51
N ALA A 129 6.05 -2.11 -2.02
CA ALA A 129 5.95 -0.93 -1.17
C ALA A 129 4.76 -1.01 -0.19
N ASP A 130 3.59 -1.42 -0.69
CA ASP A 130 2.39 -1.59 0.13
C ASP A 130 2.57 -2.67 1.21
N LYS A 131 3.18 -3.82 0.88
CA LYS A 131 3.33 -4.93 1.83
C LYS A 131 4.38 -4.65 2.90
N ILE A 132 5.47 -3.96 2.55
CA ILE A 132 6.44 -3.48 3.55
C ILE A 132 5.78 -2.50 4.52
N GLN A 133 5.08 -1.48 4.00
CA GLN A 133 4.38 -0.48 4.80
C GLN A 133 3.33 -1.14 5.72
N ASN A 134 2.52 -2.04 5.17
CA ASN A 134 1.48 -2.73 5.91
C ASN A 134 2.04 -3.68 6.98
N LYS A 135 3.14 -4.40 6.69
CA LYS A 135 3.79 -5.28 7.69
C LYS A 135 4.37 -4.43 8.83
N LYS A 136 5.04 -3.31 8.53
CA LYS A 136 5.53 -2.36 9.55
C LYS A 136 4.42 -1.94 10.51
N ASP A 137 3.29 -1.47 9.97
CA ASP A 137 2.18 -1.01 10.80
C ASP A 137 1.49 -2.15 11.54
N PHE A 138 1.39 -3.33 10.92
CA PHE A 138 0.92 -4.52 11.62
C PHE A 138 1.82 -4.86 12.81
N MET A 139 3.14 -4.87 12.64
CA MET A 139 4.09 -5.13 13.71
C MET A 139 3.91 -4.12 14.86
N LYS A 140 3.83 -2.83 14.53
CA LYS A 140 3.72 -1.74 15.50
C LYS A 140 2.40 -1.70 16.27
N TYR A 141 1.26 -1.94 15.62
CA TYR A 141 -0.06 -1.68 16.22
C TYR A 141 -0.85 -2.92 16.61
N MET A 142 -0.54 -4.07 15.98
CA MET A 142 -1.27 -5.32 16.16
C MET A 142 -0.40 -6.38 16.83
N TYR A 143 0.79 -6.66 16.28
CA TYR A 143 1.67 -7.72 16.78
C TYR A 143 2.20 -7.44 18.20
N LEU A 144 2.41 -6.17 18.59
CA LEU A 144 2.76 -5.84 19.98
C LEU A 144 1.74 -6.33 21.02
N LYS A 145 0.51 -6.68 20.61
CA LYS A 145 -0.53 -7.23 21.49
C LYS A 145 -0.50 -8.76 21.54
N HIS A 146 0.45 -9.43 20.88
CA HIS A 146 0.47 -10.89 20.70
C HIS A 146 0.47 -11.68 22.01
N ASP A 147 1.09 -11.15 23.07
CA ASP A 147 1.10 -11.76 24.41
C ASP A 147 -0.29 -11.87 25.04
N ARG A 148 -1.28 -11.14 24.51
CA ARG A 148 -2.68 -11.27 24.93
C ARG A 148 -3.27 -12.52 24.26
N PRO A 149 -3.79 -13.51 25.02
CA PRO A 149 -4.34 -14.74 24.43
C PRO A 149 -5.40 -14.51 23.35
N SER A 150 -6.20 -13.44 23.48
CA SER A 150 -7.23 -13.07 22.49
C SER A 150 -6.68 -12.55 21.16
N TYR A 151 -5.40 -12.14 21.10
CA TYR A 151 -4.74 -11.60 19.92
C TYR A 151 -3.71 -12.55 19.31
N GLN A 152 -3.27 -13.58 20.04
CA GLN A 152 -2.20 -14.49 19.62
C GLN A 152 -2.47 -15.10 18.24
N LYS A 153 -3.60 -15.80 18.06
CA LYS A 153 -3.96 -16.44 16.78
C LYS A 153 -4.06 -15.45 15.62
N ALA A 154 -4.59 -14.25 15.87
CA ALA A 154 -4.68 -13.21 14.85
C ALA A 154 -3.30 -12.64 14.47
N SER A 155 -2.40 -12.56 15.45
CA SER A 155 -1.02 -12.09 15.26
C SER A 155 -0.20 -13.10 14.46
N GLU A 156 -0.29 -14.39 14.80
CA GLU A 156 0.36 -15.48 14.07
C GLU A 156 -0.13 -15.56 12.62
N HIS A 157 -1.44 -15.54 12.40
CA HIS A 157 -2.01 -15.54 11.04
C HIS A 157 -1.62 -14.28 10.25
N GLY A 158 -1.62 -13.12 10.89
CA GLY A 158 -1.21 -11.86 10.25
C GLY A 158 0.27 -11.89 9.85
N LEU A 159 1.14 -12.40 10.71
CA LEU A 159 2.56 -12.56 10.42
C LEU A 159 2.77 -13.51 9.23
N GLN A 160 2.15 -14.69 9.27
CA GLN A 160 2.19 -15.66 8.17
C GLN A 160 1.72 -15.05 6.84
N TYR A 161 0.65 -14.25 6.87
CA TYR A 161 0.15 -13.56 5.68
C TYR A 161 1.18 -12.60 5.10
N PHE A 162 1.79 -11.75 5.93
CA PHE A 162 2.78 -10.78 5.45
C PHE A 162 4.06 -11.46 4.97
N ASP A 163 4.53 -12.48 5.68
CA ASP A 163 5.71 -13.24 5.27
C ASP A 163 5.49 -13.96 3.95
N SER A 164 4.29 -14.53 3.73
CA SER A 164 3.95 -15.14 2.44
C SER A 164 4.00 -14.13 1.30
N TRP A 165 3.48 -12.91 1.52
CA TRP A 165 3.54 -11.85 0.51
C TRP A 165 4.96 -11.37 0.23
N LEU A 166 5.77 -11.12 1.28
CA LEU A 166 7.14 -10.67 1.11
C LEU A 166 8.00 -11.73 0.41
N ASN A 167 7.85 -13.00 0.77
CA ASN A 167 8.52 -14.12 0.09
C ASN A 167 8.12 -14.18 -1.39
N ARG A 168 6.81 -14.07 -1.70
CA ARG A 168 6.34 -14.07 -3.09
C ARG A 168 6.93 -12.94 -3.93
N LEU A 169 7.08 -11.77 -3.31
CA LEU A 169 7.61 -10.56 -3.92
C LEU A 169 9.14 -10.48 -3.85
N SER A 170 9.81 -11.54 -3.40
CA SER A 170 11.27 -11.61 -3.26
C SER A 170 11.88 -10.51 -2.39
N VAL A 171 11.14 -10.06 -1.36
CA VAL A 171 11.64 -9.12 -0.36
C VAL A 171 12.33 -9.89 0.74
N SER A 172 13.66 -9.79 0.82
CA SER A 172 14.44 -10.43 1.88
C SER A 172 14.16 -9.78 3.25
N GLN A 173 14.44 -10.52 4.32
CA GLN A 173 14.33 -9.96 5.68
C GLN A 173 15.30 -8.79 5.91
N GLU A 174 16.49 -8.84 5.31
CA GLU A 174 17.47 -7.75 5.33
C GLU A 174 16.89 -6.49 4.66
N MET A 175 16.40 -6.61 3.42
CA MET A 175 15.76 -5.51 2.69
C MET A 175 14.58 -4.92 3.47
N TYR A 176 13.73 -5.76 4.05
CA TYR A 176 12.62 -5.30 4.89
C TYR A 176 13.11 -4.46 6.08
N THR A 177 14.10 -4.96 6.82
CA THR A 177 14.64 -4.28 8.01
C THR A 177 15.26 -2.94 7.62
N GLU A 178 16.13 -2.90 6.61
CA GLU A 178 16.79 -1.67 6.16
C GLU A 178 15.80 -0.58 5.75
N ILE A 179 14.75 -0.96 5.01
CA ILE A 179 13.72 -0.01 4.56
C ILE A 179 12.91 0.50 5.74
N VAL A 180 12.49 -0.37 6.66
CA VAL A 180 11.74 0.04 7.85
C VAL A 180 12.56 1.02 8.70
N GLU A 181 13.85 0.75 8.91
CA GLU A 181 14.74 1.66 9.64
C GLU A 181 14.90 3.02 8.94
N GLN A 182 14.97 3.05 7.61
CA GLN A 182 15.00 4.30 6.86
C GLN A 182 13.69 5.09 7.00
N VAL A 183 12.54 4.40 6.93
CA VAL A 183 11.23 5.03 7.12
C VAL A 183 11.10 5.60 8.54
N GLU A 184 11.49 4.84 9.56
CA GLU A 184 11.39 5.29 10.96
C GLU A 184 12.32 6.46 11.26
N ARG A 185 13.55 6.47 10.74
CA ARG A 185 14.47 7.62 10.86
C ARG A 185 13.93 8.89 10.22
N ASN A 186 13.14 8.76 9.15
CA ASN A 186 12.53 9.88 8.43
C ASN A 186 11.21 10.36 9.03
N ASN A 187 10.70 9.66 10.05
CA ASN A 187 9.48 10.01 10.78
C ASN A 187 9.75 10.75 12.10
N GLN A 188 11.02 10.82 12.50
CA GLN A 188 11.52 11.60 13.64
C GLN A 188 11.95 12.99 13.16
#